data_AF-A0A9Q3M6M5-F1
#
_entry.id   AF-A0A9Q3M6M5-F1
#
_cell.length_a   1.000
_cell.length_b   1.000
_cell.length_c   1.000
_cell.angle_alpha   90.00
_cell.angle_beta   90.00
_cell.angle_gamma   90.00
#
_symmetry.space_group_name_H-M   'P 1'
#
loop_
_entity.id
_entity.type
_entity.pdbx_description
1 polymer ?
#
loop_
_entity_poly.entity_id
_entity_poly.type
_entity_poly.pdbx_seq_one_letter_code
_entity_poly.pdbx_strand_id
1 'polypeptide(L)' 'MTRAAIVKEADLHRMAKIAKRDGVRVEIEIDGKIIRVSPDIPDNQNQQRVDKKPEDFTSLADWQAWRDQERAREAQRHS' A
#
# COMPACT_ATOMS: atom_id res chain seq x y z
N MET A 1 -26.72 -17.62 20.92
CA MET A 1 -25.91 -16.52 21.49
C MET A 1 -24.97 -16.02 20.40
N THR A 2 -25.08 -14.76 19.99
CA THR A 2 -24.11 -14.11 19.11
C THR A 2 -22.89 -13.72 19.93
N ARG A 3 -21.72 -14.17 19.50
CA ARG A 3 -20.44 -13.83 20.13
C ARG A 3 -20.24 -12.32 20.08
N ALA A 4 -19.86 -11.72 21.20
CA ALA A 4 -19.59 -10.29 21.26
C ALA A 4 -18.51 -9.90 20.25
N ALA A 5 -18.69 -8.74 19.61
CA ALA A 5 -17.68 -8.18 18.71
C ALA A 5 -16.41 -7.87 19.52
N ILE A 6 -15.24 -8.15 18.92
CA ILE A 6 -13.92 -7.91 19.53
C ILE A 6 -13.68 -6.42 19.78
N VAL A 7 -14.27 -5.58 18.93
CA VAL A 7 -14.21 -4.12 19.01
C VAL A 7 -15.63 -3.58 18.84
N LYS A 8 -16.01 -2.59 19.65
CA LYS A 8 -17.30 -1.91 19.49
C LYS A 8 -17.26 -0.97 18.29
N GLU A 9 -18.39 -0.76 17.64
CA GLU A 9 -18.51 0.17 16.52
C GLU A 9 -18.05 1.59 16.88
N ALA A 10 -18.34 2.05 18.10
CA ALA A 10 -17.88 3.35 18.61
C ALA A 10 -16.34 3.46 18.67
N ASP A 11 -15.63 2.36 18.92
CA ASP A 11 -14.18 2.34 18.96
C ASP A 11 -13.60 2.38 17.53
N LEU A 12 -14.20 1.64 16.59
CA LEU A 12 -13.85 1.72 15.17
C LEU A 12 -14.05 3.14 14.61
N HIS A 13 -15.15 3.80 14.95
CA HIS A 13 -15.39 5.19 14.55
C HIS A 13 -14.33 6.15 15.10
N ARG A 14 -13.90 5.97 16.35
CA ARG A 14 -12.83 6.77 16.95
C ARG A 14 -11.49 6.52 16.27
N MET A 15 -11.15 5.27 15.98
CA MET A 15 -9.95 4.91 15.23
C MET A 15 -9.96 5.53 13.83
N ALA A 16 -11.08 5.44 13.11
CA ALA A 16 -11.23 6.04 11.79
C ALA A 16 -11.08 7.57 11.82
N LYS A 17 -11.64 8.23 12.85
CA LYS A 17 -11.50 9.68 13.03
C LYS A 17 -10.04 10.09 13.26
N ILE A 18 -9.30 9.35 14.08
CA ILE A 18 -7.86 9.59 14.33
C ILE A 18 -7.07 9.36 13.04
N ALA A 19 -7.28 8.21 12.39
CA ALA A 19 -6.60 7.84 11.16
C ALA A 19 -6.79 8.90 10.07
N LYS A 20 -8.03 9.37 9.88
CA LYS A 20 -8.35 10.42 8.90
C LYS A 20 -7.77 11.79 9.29
N ARG A 21 -7.84 12.17 10.56
CA ARG A 21 -7.34 13.48 11.04
C ARG A 21 -5.83 13.60 10.90
N ASP A 22 -5.11 12.56 11.29
CA ASP A 22 -3.66 12.60 11.40
C ASP A 22 -2.97 12.00 10.16
N GLY A 23 -3.74 11.42 9.23
CA GLY A 23 -3.20 10.76 8.03
C GLY A 23 -2.38 9.52 8.35
N VAL A 24 -2.57 8.92 9.53
CA VAL A 24 -1.79 7.77 10.02
C VAL A 24 -2.63 6.50 10.03
N ARG A 25 -1.96 5.35 9.92
CA ARG A 25 -2.58 4.06 10.20
C ARG A 25 -2.67 3.85 11.71
N VAL A 26 -3.82 3.42 12.19
CA VAL A 26 -4.04 3.03 13.58
C VAL A 26 -4.18 1.51 13.65
N GLU A 27 -3.38 0.88 14.50
CA GLU A 27 -3.40 -0.56 14.73
C GLU A 27 -3.63 -0.86 16.21
N ILE A 28 -4.48 -1.85 16.49
CA ILE A 28 -4.68 -2.40 17.83
C ILE A 28 -4.64 -3.91 17.78
N GLU A 29 -4.08 -4.53 18.80
CA GLU A 29 -4.07 -5.97 18.99
C GLU A 29 -4.89 -6.35 20.21
N ILE A 30 -5.85 -7.25 20.03
CA ILE A 30 -6.73 -7.76 21.09
C ILE A 30 -6.87 -9.27 20.90
N ASP A 31 -6.57 -10.06 21.95
CA ASP A 31 -6.65 -11.52 21.92
C ASP A 31 -5.90 -12.17 20.72
N GLY A 32 -4.71 -11.63 20.38
CA GLY A 32 -3.90 -12.09 19.25
C GLY A 32 -4.47 -11.73 17.87
N LYS A 33 -5.48 -10.86 17.81
CA LYS A 33 -6.08 -10.36 16.56
C LYS A 33 -5.71 -8.91 16.34
N ILE A 34 -5.22 -8.61 15.15
CA ILE A 34 -4.84 -7.26 14.75
C ILE A 34 -5.99 -6.61 13.99
N ILE A 35 -6.45 -5.47 14.47
CA ILE A 35 -7.40 -4.59 13.78
C ILE A 35 -6.62 -3.39 13.25
N ARG A 36 -6.70 -3.15 11.94
CA ARG A 36 -6.02 -2.04 11.26
C ARG A 36 -7.04 -1.11 10.63
N VAL A 37 -6.90 0.18 10.89
CA VAL A 37 -7.69 1.24 10.26
C VAL A 37 -6.72 2.18 9.57
N SER A 38 -6.78 2.23 8.25
CA SER A 38 -6.00 3.17 7.45
C SER A 38 -6.93 4.27 6.93
N PRO A 39 -6.47 5.53 6.87
CA PRO A 39 -7.19 6.56 6.16
C PRO A 39 -7.24 6.23 4.67
N ASP A 40 -8.33 6.64 4.01
CA ASP A 40 -8.43 6.62 2.57
C ASP A 40 -7.53 7.73 2.01
N ILE A 41 -6.25 7.41 1.88
CA ILE A 41 -5.26 8.27 1.22
C ILE A 41 -5.36 7.90 -0.26
N PRO A 42 -5.68 8.86 -1.15
CA PRO A 42 -5.71 8.57 -2.55
C PRO A 42 -4.33 8.05 -2.96
N ASP A 43 -4.34 6.96 -3.74
CA ASP A 43 -3.17 6.17 -4.11
C ASP A 43 -2.31 6.89 -5.15
N ASN A 44 -1.90 8.11 -4.82
CA ASN A 44 -1.03 8.97 -5.63
C ASN A 44 0.43 8.50 -5.52
N GLN A 45 0.71 7.55 -4.61
CA GLN A 45 2.04 7.10 -4.25
C GLN A 45 2.35 5.68 -4.69
N ASN A 46 1.38 4.88 -5.13
CA ASN A 46 1.71 3.87 -6.12
C ASN A 46 2.21 4.64 -7.34
N GLN A 47 3.54 4.68 -7.48
CA GLN A 47 4.18 4.94 -8.76
C GLN A 47 3.49 3.99 -9.73
N GLN A 48 2.46 4.49 -10.42
CA GLN A 48 1.83 3.78 -11.51
C GLN A 48 2.99 3.31 -12.34
N ARG A 49 3.13 1.99 -12.49
CA ARG A 49 4.07 1.42 -13.44
C ARG A 49 3.70 2.04 -14.77
N VAL A 50 4.44 3.08 -15.14
CA VAL A 50 4.29 3.68 -16.44
C VAL A 50 4.74 2.57 -17.36
N ASP A 51 3.79 1.99 -18.08
CA ASP A 51 4.02 0.91 -19.04
C ASP A 51 4.77 1.53 -20.22
N LYS A 52 6.06 1.80 -20.01
CA LYS A 52 6.93 2.46 -20.99
C LYS A 52 7.20 1.48 -22.11
N LYS A 53 6.77 1.83 -23.31
CA LYS A 53 7.09 1.13 -24.54
C LYS A 53 8.49 1.53 -25.01
N PRO A 54 9.18 0.70 -25.82
CA PRO A 54 10.46 1.07 -26.41
C PRO A 54 10.43 2.42 -27.16
N GLU A 55 9.26 2.78 -27.71
CA GLU A 55 9.00 4.03 -28.43
C GLU A 55 9.02 5.28 -27.54
N ASP A 56 8.87 5.12 -26.22
CA ASP A 56 8.85 6.23 -25.25
C ASP A 56 10.25 6.70 -24.85
N PHE A 57 11.32 6.07 -25.37
CA PHE A 57 12.70 6.37 -25.04
C PHE A 57 13.38 7.18 -26.15
N THR A 58 14.10 8.23 -25.77
CA THR A 58 14.83 9.11 -26.68
C THR A 58 16.16 8.53 -27.17
N SER A 59 16.63 7.44 -26.55
CA SER A 59 17.89 6.77 -26.87
C SER A 59 17.84 5.28 -26.52
N LEU A 60 18.59 4.47 -27.27
CA LEU A 60 18.76 3.04 -27.01
C LEU A 60 19.43 2.78 -25.65
N ALA A 61 20.34 3.66 -25.23
CA ALA A 61 20.99 3.56 -23.92
C ALA A 61 19.99 3.72 -22.76
N ASP A 62 19.04 4.65 -22.90
CA ASP A 62 18.01 4.90 -21.89
C ASP A 62 17.04 3.71 -21.77
N TRP A 63 16.66 3.12 -22.91
CA TRP A 63 15.84 1.91 -22.95
C TRP A 63 16.55 0.72 -22.29
N GLN A 64 17.82 0.52 -22.61
CA GLN A 64 18.60 -0.60 -22.09
C GLN A 64 18.80 -0.50 -20.57
N ALA A 65 19.12 0.70 -20.06
CA ALA A 65 19.23 0.96 -18.62
C ALA A 65 17.91 0.69 -17.87
N TRP A 66 16.76 1.06 -18.45
CA TRP A 66 15.45 0.73 -17.89
C TRP A 66 15.19 -0.79 -17.89
N ARG A 67 15.53 -1.49 -18.98
CA ARG A 67 15.33 -2.93 -19.10
C ARG A 67 16.15 -3.73 -18.09
N ASP A 68 17.39 -3.31 -17.84
CA ASP A 68 18.26 -3.92 -16.85
C ASP A 68 17.73 -3.72 -15.41
N GLN A 69 17.16 -2.54 -15.11
CA GLN A 69 16.48 -2.30 -13.84
C GLN A 69 15.23 -3.18 -13.64
N GLU A 70 14.43 -3.38 -14.69
CA GLU A 70 13.27 -4.28 -14.60
C GLU A 70 13.69 -5.75 -14.34
N ARG A 71 14.74 -6.25 -15.00
CA ARG A 71 15.25 -7.60 -14.73
C ARG A 71 15.75 -7.77 -13.30
N ALA A 72 16.43 -6.77 -12.74
CA ALA A 72 16.87 -6.80 -11.34
C ALA A 72 15.69 -6.85 -10.36
N ARG A 73 14.59 -6.14 -10.67
CA ARG A 73 13.35 -6.18 -9.87
C ARG A 73 12.63 -7.52 -9.96
N GLU A 74 12.59 -8.14 -11.15
CA GLU A 74 12.03 -9.48 -11.34
C GLU A 74 12.80 -10.52 -10.53
N ALA A 75 14.13 -10.44 -10.49
CA ALA A 75 14.97 -11.33 -9.70
C ALA A 75 14.68 -11.25 -8.18
N GLN A 76 14.43 -10.04 -7.67
CA GLN A 76 14.09 -9.83 -6.25
C GLN A 76 12.69 -10.31 -5.86
N ARG A 77 11.78 -10.48 -6.84
CA ARG A 77 10.42 -10.98 -6.59
C ARG A 77 10.34 -12.50 -6.55
N HIS A 78 11.32 -13.18 -7.14
CA HIS A 78 11.36 -14.64 -7.24
C HIS A 78 12.33 -15.30 -6.24
N SER A 79 12.89 -14.51 -5.32
CA SER A 79 13.70 -14.94 -4.16
C SER A 79 12.90 -14.87 -2.88
#